data_AF-A0A1J4X2X9-F1
#
_entry.id   AF-A0A1J4X2X9-F1
#
_cell.length_a   1.000
_cell.length_b   1.000
_cell.length_c   1.000
_cell.angle_alpha   90.00
_cell.angle_beta   90.00
_cell.angle_gamma   90.00
#
_symmetry.space_group_name_H-M   'P 1'
#
loop_
_entity.id
_entity.type
_entity.pdbx_description
1 polymer ?
#
loop_
_entity_poly.entity_id
_entity_poly.type
_entity_poly.pdbx_seq_one_letter_code
_entity_poly.pdbx_strand_id
1 'polypeptide(L)'
;MYRVLAILCKIFYIIWGAGYAFLFLFSLYVRFVAEPTITHGIGAVLSANDPLSTAQTITSILLLLPAILAYQGEQFFTKKANGR
;
A
#
# COMPACT_ATOMS: atom_id res chain seq x y z
N MET A 1 -14.38 19.85 15.23
CA MET A 1 -13.56 18.65 15.53
C MET A 1 -13.58 17.60 14.41
N TYR A 2 -14.74 17.11 13.96
CA TYR A 2 -14.79 16.04 12.93
C TYR A 2 -14.10 16.34 11.60
N ARG A 3 -14.13 17.60 11.13
CA ARG A 3 -13.41 18.02 9.91
C ARG A 3 -11.89 17.86 10.01
N VAL A 4 -11.32 18.17 11.19
CA VAL A 4 -9.87 18.04 11.43
C VAL A 4 -9.48 16.56 11.42
N LEU A 5 -10.30 15.71 12.04
CA LEU A 5 -10.07 14.27 12.08
C LEU A 5 -10.16 13.62 10.69
N ALA A 6 -11.10 14.05 9.85
CA ALA A 6 -11.18 13.62 8.46
C ALA A 6 -9.92 13.99 7.66
N ILE A 7 -9.40 15.21 7.84
CA ILE A 7 -8.17 15.65 7.17
C ILE A 7 -6.96 14.82 7.63
N LEU A 8 -6.85 14.53 8.93
CA LEU A 8 -5.77 13.69 9.46
C LEU A 8 -5.82 12.27 8.89
N CYS A 9 -7.01 11.66 8.85
CA CYS A 9 -7.21 10.36 8.21
C CYS A 9 -6.85 10.41 6.71
N LYS A 10 -7.21 11.50 6.02
CA LYS A 10 -6.87 11.72 4.61
C LYS A 10 -5.36 11.75 4.36
N ILE A 11 -4.66 12.59 5.10
CA ILE A 11 -3.21 12.73 5.00
C ILE A 11 -2.54 11.38 5.31
N PHE A 12 -3.00 10.69 6.35
CA PHE A 12 -2.46 9.40 6.74
C PHE A 12 -2.60 8.33 5.65
N TYR A 13 -3.80 8.09 5.11
CA TYR A 13 -3.95 7.02 4.12
C TYR A 13 -3.20 7.32 2.83
N ILE A 14 -3.08 8.59 2.45
CA ILE A 14 -2.32 9.01 1.26
C ILE A 14 -0.83 8.74 1.49
N ILE A 15 -0.26 9.20 2.61
CA ILE A 15 1.16 9.00 2.92
C ILE A 15 1.46 7.51 3.08
N TRP A 16 0.60 6.77 3.77
CA TRP A 16 0.79 5.34 3.99
C TRP A 16 0.69 4.55 2.67
N GLY A 17 -0.33 4.83 1.86
CA GLY A 17 -0.51 4.18 0.56
C GLY A 17 0.61 4.50 -0.42
N ALA A 18 1.03 5.76 -0.51
CA ALA A 18 2.15 6.17 -1.36
C ALA A 18 3.49 5.61 -0.87
N GLY A 19 3.73 5.62 0.45
CA GLY A 19 4.93 5.03 1.05
C GLY A 19 5.01 3.53 0.82
N TYR A 20 3.90 2.81 0.98
CA TYR A 20 3.83 1.38 0.67
C TYR A 20 4.10 1.11 -0.82
N ALA A 21 3.47 1.86 -1.72
CA ALA A 21 3.69 1.71 -3.16
C ALA A 21 5.16 1.96 -3.54
N PHE A 22 5.79 2.98 -2.96
CA PHE A 22 7.20 3.27 -3.17
C PHE A 22 8.10 2.13 -2.68
N LEU A 23 7.89 1.64 -1.45
CA LEU A 23 8.65 0.52 -0.90
C LEU A 23 8.45 -0.77 -1.71
N PHE A 24 7.23 -1.03 -2.15
CA PHE A 24 6.91 -2.18 -2.99
C PHE A 24 7.70 -2.11 -4.32
N LEU A 25 7.59 -1.01 -5.06
CA LEU A 25 8.31 -0.82 -6.32
C LEU A 25 9.83 -0.86 -6.13
N PHE A 26 10.34 -0.24 -5.06
CA PHE A 26 11.76 -0.29 -4.73
C PHE A 26 12.22 -1.72 -4.45
N SER A 27 11.40 -2.54 -3.76
CA SER A 27 11.73 -3.94 -3.51
C SER A 27 11.82 -4.77 -4.80
N LEU A 28 10.97 -4.47 -5.79
CA LEU A 28 11.03 -5.12 -7.11
C LEU A 28 12.28 -4.71 -7.87
N TYR A 29 12.61 -3.42 -7.82
CA TYR A 29 13.82 -2.89 -8.45
C TYR A 29 15.09 -3.52 -7.85
N VAL A 30 15.20 -3.59 -6.52
CA VAL A 30 16.35 -4.21 -5.84
C VAL A 30 16.48 -5.69 -6.24
N ARG A 31 15.37 -6.44 -6.29
CA ARG A 31 15.38 -7.84 -6.75
C ARG A 31 15.83 -7.95 -8.20
N PHE A 32 15.38 -7.07 -9.07
CA PHE A 32 15.77 -7.06 -10.49
C PHE A 32 17.27 -6.80 -10.66
N VAL A 33 17.83 -5.82 -9.94
CA VAL A 33 19.25 -5.42 -10.06
C VAL A 33 20.20 -6.38 -9.35
N ALA A 34 19.71 -7.14 -8.37
CA ALA A 34 20.49 -8.19 -7.71
C ALA A 34 20.83 -9.37 -8.63
N GLU A 35 20.12 -9.52 -9.75
CA GLU A 35 20.35 -10.61 -10.70
C GLU A 35 21.39 -10.25 -11.77
N PRO A 36 22.21 -11.22 -12.22
CA PRO A 36 23.33 -10.96 -13.12
C PRO A 36 22.92 -10.71 -14.57
N THR A 37 21.68 -11.06 -14.96
CA THR A 37 21.16 -10.88 -16.32
C THR A 37 19.74 -10.35 -16.28
N ILE A 38 19.35 -9.62 -17.33
CA ILE A 38 17.99 -9.07 -17.48
C ILE A 38 16.94 -10.20 -17.42
N THR A 39 17.21 -11.34 -18.07
CA THR A 39 16.28 -12.47 -18.12
C THR A 39 16.08 -13.09 -16.72
N HIS A 40 17.15 -13.20 -15.92
CA HIS A 40 17.03 -13.66 -14.53
C HIS A 40 16.35 -12.60 -13.64
N GLY A 41 16.63 -11.31 -13.84
CA GLY A 41 15.98 -10.22 -13.12
C GLY A 41 14.47 -10.19 -13.31
N ILE A 42 13.99 -10.32 -14.55
CA ILE A 42 12.55 -10.44 -14.85
C ILE A 42 11.98 -11.70 -14.20
N GLY A 43 12.68 -12.85 -14.32
CA GLY A 43 12.26 -14.10 -13.70
C GLY A 43 12.15 -14.03 -12.17
N ALA A 44 13.09 -13.37 -11.50
CA ALA A 44 13.10 -13.18 -10.05
C ALA A 44 11.97 -12.26 -9.57
N VAL A 45 11.63 -11.22 -10.33
CA VAL A 45 10.48 -10.35 -10.03
C VAL A 45 9.16 -11.10 -10.21
N LEU A 46 9.03 -11.91 -11.27
CA LEU A 46 7.82 -12.68 -11.55
C LEU A 46 7.61 -13.85 -10.58
N SER A 47 8.68 -14.55 -10.20
CA SER A 47 8.58 -15.64 -9.21
C SER A 47 8.28 -15.12 -7.81
N ALA A 48 8.81 -13.93 -7.47
CA ALA A 48 8.50 -13.28 -6.21
C ALA A 48 7.03 -12.85 -6.14
N ASN A 49 6.53 -12.20 -7.19
CA ASN A 49 5.17 -11.66 -7.27
C ASN A 49 4.16 -12.66 -7.84
N ASP A 50 4.41 -13.96 -7.74
CA ASP A 50 3.41 -14.95 -8.13
C ASP A 50 2.12 -14.66 -7.34
N PRO A 51 0.99 -14.31 -7.98
CA PRO A 51 -0.25 -14.00 -7.28
C PRO A 51 -0.78 -15.20 -6.47
N LEU A 52 -0.30 -16.42 -6.73
CA LEU A 52 -0.57 -17.64 -5.96
C LEU A 52 0.30 -17.76 -4.70
N SER A 53 1.33 -16.92 -4.54
CA SER A 53 2.12 -16.81 -3.31
C SER A 53 1.27 -16.17 -2.21
N THR A 54 0.51 -17.04 -1.54
CA THR A 54 -0.41 -16.69 -0.44
C THR A 54 0.27 -15.78 0.60
N ALA A 55 1.57 -15.96 0.85
CA ALA A 55 2.33 -15.14 1.80
C ALA A 55 2.46 -13.67 1.36
N GLN A 56 2.89 -13.39 0.12
CA GLN A 56 3.04 -12.00 -0.34
C GLN A 56 1.71 -11.28 -0.47
N THR A 57 0.68 -11.98 -0.98
CA THR A 57 -0.68 -11.42 -1.08
C THR A 57 -1.22 -11.09 0.31
N ILE A 58 -1.06 -11.99 1.29
CA ILE A 58 -1.44 -11.72 2.69
C ILE A 58 -0.65 -10.54 3.28
N THR A 59 0.68 -10.51 3.11
CA THR A 59 1.51 -9.42 3.62
C THR A 59 1.11 -8.07 3.00
N SER A 60 0.82 -8.05 1.69
CA SER A 60 0.38 -6.84 1.00
C SER A 60 -0.97 -6.35 1.52
N ILE A 61 -1.92 -7.25 1.75
CA ILE A 61 -3.23 -6.92 2.32
C ILE A 61 -3.09 -6.38 3.75
N LEU A 62 -2.26 -7.03 4.60
CA LEU A 62 -2.01 -6.60 5.97
C LEU A 62 -1.35 -5.22 6.03
N LEU A 63 -0.41 -4.94 5.12
CA LEU A 63 0.28 -3.65 5.07
C LEU A 63 -0.59 -2.53 4.49
N LEU A 64 -1.58 -2.85 3.64
CA LEU A 64 -2.57 -1.89 3.15
C LEU A 64 -3.72 -1.64 4.13
N LEU A 65 -3.95 -2.55 5.08
CA LEU A 65 -5.05 -2.49 6.05
C LEU A 65 -5.14 -1.14 6.80
N PRO A 66 -4.03 -0.54 7.29
CA PRO A 66 -4.07 0.77 7.93
C PRO A 66 -4.56 1.90 7.01
N ALA A 67 -4.16 1.89 5.74
CA ALA A 67 -4.64 2.87 4.76
C ALA A 67 -6.13 2.67 4.46
N ILE A 68 -6.60 1.42 4.36
CA ILE A 68 -8.02 1.09 4.14
C ILE A 68 -8.86 1.58 5.33
N LEU A 69 -8.44 1.29 6.56
CA LEU A 69 -9.13 1.73 7.77
C LEU A 69 -9.14 3.25 7.90
N ALA A 70 -8.03 3.92 7.60
CA ALA A 70 -7.97 5.37 7.61
C ALA A 70 -8.83 6.01 6.51
N TYR A 71 -8.93 5.41 5.32
CA TYR A 71 -9.86 5.84 4.29
C TYR A 71 -11.32 5.71 4.75
N GLN A 72 -11.70 4.57 5.34
CA GLN A 72 -13.04 4.39 5.90
C GLN A 72 -13.32 5.40 7.04
N GLY A 73 -12.33 5.66 7.89
CA GLY A 73 -12.39 6.69 8.92
C GLY A 73 -12.61 8.10 8.35
N GLU A 74 -11.87 8.48 7.31
CA GLU A 74 -12.06 9.75 6.60
C GLU A 74 -13.49 9.88 6.08
N GLN A 75 -14.00 8.86 5.39
CA GLN A 75 -15.37 8.85 4.87
C GLN A 75 -16.41 8.97 5.98
N PHE A 76 -16.21 8.30 7.11
CA PHE A 76 -17.08 8.38 8.27
C PHE A 76 -17.10 9.79 8.89
N PHE A 77 -15.92 10.36 9.15
CA PHE A 77 -15.82 11.70 9.76
C PHE A 77 -16.26 12.81 8.82
N THR A 78 -16.05 12.67 7.51
CA THR A 78 -16.54 13.59 6.49
C THR A 78 -18.07 13.60 6.44
N LYS A 79 -18.73 12.42 6.49
CA LYS A 79 -20.21 12.34 6.58
C LYS A 79 -20.74 13.02 7.84
N LYS A 80 -20.18 12.67 9.00
CA LYS A 80 -20.56 13.23 10.30
C LYS A 80 -20.31 14.74 10.39
N ALA A 81 -19.25 15.25 9.76
CA ALA A 81 -18.95 16.68 9.69
C ALA A 81 -19.92 17.48 8.80
N ASN A 82 -20.60 16.82 7.88
CA ASN A 82 -21.58 17.41 6.97
C ASN A 82 -23.03 17.24 7.45
N GLY A 83 -23.25 16.73 8.67
CA GLY A 83 -24.58 16.55 9.27
C GLY A 83 -25.41 15.43 8.64
N ARG A 84 -24.77 14.46 8.00
CA ARG A 84 -25.39 13.26 7.42
C ARG A 84 -24.96 11.99 8.15
#